data_AF-A0A1F5X1R4-F1
#
_entry.id   AF-A0A1F5X1R4-F1
#
_cell.length_a   1.000
_cell.length_b   1.000
_cell.length_c   1.000
_cell.angle_alpha   90.00
_cell.angle_beta   90.00
_cell.angle_gamma   90.00
#
_symmetry.space_group_name_H-M   'P 1'
#
loop_
_entity.id
_entity.type
_entity.pdbx_description
1 polymer ?
#
loop_
_entity_poly.entity_id
_entity_poly.type
_entity_poly.pdbx_seq_one_letter_code
_entity_poly.pdbx_strand_id
1 'polypeptide(L)'
;MKKIFFLSLLSFSVPFAALAVTVSDNITLSLGSDSYTLETDSSFNTLTINSNNFVFLLDSNQGVKLRSSDRRNLANDQSVQVECTSSQSRLVYQAPAGGSSVTLTVTPSGTCSSGGGGGITGGGSSGSSGGGGGGGGGGGGGGGGGSSAPAPTSAPSTTPAPAPAPPPSPAPISFTRDLALGSTGDDVRALQEFLAKDSAIYPEGIVSGYYGSLTRAAVRRFQAKYGIAQVGRVGPLTLAKLQELMAQ
;
A
#
# COMPACT_ATOMS: atom_id res chain seq x y z
N MET A 1 51.66 -40.05 -41.68
CA MET A 1 50.48 -40.50 -40.90
C MET A 1 49.85 -39.28 -40.22
N LYS A 2 48.73 -38.75 -40.73
CA LYS A 2 47.96 -37.69 -40.05
C LYS A 2 46.77 -38.36 -39.34
N LYS A 3 46.66 -38.22 -38.02
CA LYS A 3 45.54 -38.78 -37.24
C LYS A 3 44.35 -37.83 -37.33
N ILE A 4 43.26 -38.31 -37.93
CA ILE A 4 41.98 -37.59 -37.98
C ILE A 4 41.27 -37.86 -36.65
N PHE A 5 41.07 -36.83 -35.85
CA PHE A 5 40.24 -36.90 -34.64
C PHE A 5 38.78 -36.66 -35.04
N PHE A 6 37.94 -37.69 -34.91
CA PHE A 6 36.49 -37.53 -34.98
C PHE A 6 36.02 -36.80 -33.72
N LEU A 7 35.66 -35.53 -33.86
CA LEU A 7 35.02 -34.78 -32.79
C LEU A 7 33.55 -35.23 -32.72
N SER A 8 33.25 -36.12 -31.78
CA SER A 8 31.89 -36.59 -31.53
C SER A 8 31.00 -35.40 -31.18
N LEU A 9 30.00 -35.12 -32.01
CA LEU A 9 29.02 -34.07 -31.78
C LEU A 9 28.05 -34.56 -30.70
N LEU A 10 28.47 -34.47 -29.43
CA LEU A 10 27.56 -34.58 -28.32
C LEU A 10 26.56 -33.44 -28.46
N SER A 11 25.32 -33.77 -28.84
CA SER A 11 24.19 -32.86 -28.77
C SER A 11 23.89 -32.56 -27.31
N PHE A 12 24.73 -31.72 -26.70
CA PHE A 12 24.42 -31.03 -25.47
C PHE A 12 23.25 -30.10 -25.79
N SER A 13 22.05 -30.65 -25.67
CA SER A 13 20.84 -29.86 -25.46
C SER A 13 21.04 -29.18 -24.12
N VAL A 14 21.78 -28.07 -24.14
CA VAL A 14 21.84 -27.14 -23.01
C VAL A 14 20.37 -26.79 -22.76
N PRO A 15 19.76 -27.21 -21.63
CA PRO A 15 18.46 -26.70 -21.31
C PRO A 15 18.66 -25.19 -21.21
N PHE A 16 17.94 -24.42 -22.05
CA PHE A 16 17.90 -22.98 -21.90
C PHE A 16 17.45 -22.75 -20.47
N ALA A 17 18.38 -22.34 -19.61
CA ALA A 17 18.09 -22.16 -18.19
C ALA A 17 16.99 -21.10 -18.14
N ALA A 18 15.79 -21.51 -17.72
CA ALA A 18 14.69 -20.59 -17.52
C ALA A 18 15.22 -19.46 -16.63
N LEU A 19 14.92 -18.22 -17.01
CA LEU A 19 15.32 -17.02 -16.26
C LEU A 19 14.53 -16.95 -14.95
N ALA A 20 14.89 -17.85 -14.03
CA ALA A 20 14.36 -17.95 -12.70
C ALA A 20 15.04 -16.91 -11.82
N VAL A 21 14.26 -15.99 -11.27
CA VAL A 21 14.70 -15.09 -10.21
C VAL A 21 14.84 -15.92 -8.94
N THR A 22 16.07 -16.01 -8.42
CA THR A 22 16.38 -16.66 -7.14
C THR A 22 16.66 -15.62 -6.06
N VAL A 23 16.00 -15.77 -4.92
CA VAL A 23 16.09 -14.89 -3.76
C VAL A 23 17.17 -15.42 -2.82
N SER A 24 18.36 -14.81 -2.85
CA SER A 24 19.49 -15.20 -1.99
C SER A 24 19.38 -14.63 -0.58
N ASP A 25 18.83 -13.42 -0.44
CA ASP A 25 18.66 -12.69 0.82
C ASP A 25 17.17 -12.42 1.08
N ASN A 26 16.80 -12.09 2.31
CA ASN A 26 15.41 -11.78 2.64
C ASN A 26 14.96 -10.44 2.02
N ILE A 27 13.94 -10.48 1.15
CA ILE A 27 13.42 -9.28 0.47
C ILE A 27 12.12 -8.84 1.14
N THR A 28 12.04 -7.57 1.56
CA THR A 28 10.79 -6.99 2.06
C THR A 28 9.93 -6.52 0.89
N LEU A 29 8.72 -7.05 0.80
CA LEU A 29 7.66 -6.64 -0.11
C LEU A 29 6.58 -5.87 0.67
N SER A 30 5.96 -4.86 0.07
CA SER A 30 4.87 -4.08 0.69
C SER A 30 3.58 -4.14 -0.12
N LEU A 31 2.44 -4.24 0.57
CA LEU A 31 1.12 -3.94 0.01
C LEU A 31 0.40 -2.93 0.89
N GLY A 32 0.23 -1.71 0.37
CA GLY A 32 -0.33 -0.60 1.15
C GLY A 32 0.50 -0.36 2.40
N SER A 33 -0.10 -0.59 3.58
CA SER A 33 0.55 -0.48 4.89
C SER A 33 1.22 -1.77 5.38
N ASP A 34 0.90 -2.93 4.81
CA ASP A 34 1.34 -4.23 5.31
C ASP A 34 2.71 -4.61 4.74
N SER A 35 3.58 -5.19 5.56
CA SER A 35 4.89 -5.68 5.14
C SER A 35 4.98 -7.21 5.13
N TYR A 36 5.69 -7.73 4.14
CA TYR A 36 5.88 -9.16 3.91
C TYR A 36 7.37 -9.42 3.66
N THR A 37 7.92 -10.49 4.22
CA THR A 37 9.27 -10.95 3.89
C THR A 37 9.17 -12.11 2.92
N LEU A 38 9.73 -11.97 1.72
CA LEU A 38 10.06 -13.08 0.85
C LEU A 38 11.39 -13.69 1.35
N GLU A 39 11.36 -14.94 1.80
CA GLU A 39 12.53 -15.59 2.41
C GLU A 39 13.50 -16.12 1.35
N THR A 40 14.74 -16.36 1.79
CA THR A 40 15.79 -17.00 0.99
C THR A 40 15.40 -18.40 0.48
N ASP A 41 16.05 -18.83 -0.60
CA ASP A 41 15.71 -19.95 -1.48
C ASP A 41 14.37 -19.83 -2.23
N SER A 42 13.68 -18.68 -2.16
CA SER A 42 12.51 -18.47 -3.02
C SER A 42 12.98 -18.35 -4.48
N SER A 43 12.35 -19.10 -5.38
CA SER A 43 12.59 -19.11 -6.82
C SER A 43 11.27 -18.94 -7.56
N PHE A 44 11.26 -18.06 -8.56
CA PHE A 44 10.09 -17.79 -9.41
C PHE A 44 10.54 -17.16 -10.74
N ASN A 45 9.73 -17.26 -11.78
CA ASN A 45 9.99 -16.64 -13.09
C ASN A 45 9.57 -15.16 -13.09
N THR A 46 8.39 -14.84 -12.54
CA THR A 46 7.89 -13.46 -12.47
C THR A 46 7.16 -13.22 -11.15
N LEU A 47 7.35 -12.05 -10.54
CA LEU A 47 6.56 -11.54 -9.43
C LEU A 47 5.85 -10.25 -9.87
N THR A 48 4.53 -10.27 -9.83
CA THR A 48 3.69 -9.08 -9.99
C THR A 48 3.10 -8.71 -8.63
N ILE A 49 3.35 -7.47 -8.17
CA ILE A 49 2.78 -6.92 -6.94
C ILE A 49 1.65 -5.97 -7.33
N ASN A 50 0.42 -6.32 -6.99
CA ASN A 50 -0.75 -5.46 -7.17
C ASN A 50 -1.12 -4.77 -5.84
N SER A 51 -2.14 -3.92 -5.85
CA SER A 51 -2.63 -3.22 -4.65
C SER A 51 -3.17 -4.14 -3.54
N ASN A 52 -3.57 -5.37 -3.87
CA ASN A 52 -4.26 -6.28 -2.92
C ASN A 52 -3.75 -7.73 -2.94
N ASN A 53 -2.92 -8.12 -3.91
CA ASN A 53 -2.38 -9.48 -4.01
C ASN A 53 -1.00 -9.50 -4.67
N PHE A 54 -0.25 -10.55 -4.36
CA PHE A 54 0.93 -10.97 -5.11
C PHE A 54 0.53 -12.03 -6.13
N VAL A 55 1.16 -12.00 -7.30
CA VAL A 55 1.05 -13.06 -8.31
C VAL A 55 2.46 -13.51 -8.68
N PHE A 56 2.77 -14.77 -8.39
CA PHE A 56 4.03 -15.42 -8.75
C PHE A 56 3.80 -16.38 -9.92
N LEU A 57 4.60 -16.28 -10.98
CA LEU A 57 4.71 -17.30 -12.02
C LEU A 57 5.87 -18.23 -11.65
N LEU A 58 5.59 -19.52 -11.53
CA LEU A 58 6.48 -20.56 -11.05
C LEU A 58 6.62 -21.65 -12.10
N ASP A 59 7.83 -21.92 -12.57
CA ASP A 59 8.08 -23.08 -13.43
C ASP A 59 8.30 -24.36 -12.61
N SER A 60 8.49 -25.49 -13.28
CA SER A 60 8.72 -26.79 -12.64
C SER A 60 9.83 -26.73 -11.58
N ASN A 61 9.55 -27.25 -10.38
CA ASN A 61 10.47 -27.27 -9.24
C ASN A 61 10.92 -25.90 -8.69
N GLN A 62 10.19 -24.82 -8.98
CA GLN A 62 10.35 -23.53 -8.31
C GLN A 62 9.46 -23.43 -7.06
N GLY A 63 9.78 -22.55 -6.12
CA GLY A 63 9.01 -22.42 -4.88
C GLY A 63 9.15 -21.07 -4.20
N VAL A 64 8.12 -20.65 -3.48
CA VAL A 64 8.03 -19.33 -2.82
C VAL A 64 7.75 -19.52 -1.34
N LYS A 65 8.56 -18.83 -0.52
CA LYS A 65 8.42 -18.74 0.93
C LYS A 65 8.09 -17.30 1.30
N LEU A 66 6.82 -17.03 1.62
CA LEU A 66 6.33 -15.69 1.95
C LEU A 66 5.90 -15.63 3.42
N ARG A 67 6.39 -14.63 4.15
CA ARG A 67 6.16 -14.43 5.59
C ARG A 67 5.54 -13.06 5.85
N SER A 68 4.66 -12.95 6.84
CA SER A 68 4.11 -11.67 7.31
C SER A 68 4.31 -11.53 8.82
N SER A 69 4.96 -10.44 9.24
CA SER A 69 5.10 -10.03 10.65
C SER A 69 3.75 -9.71 11.28
N ASP A 70 2.84 -9.15 10.50
CA ASP A 70 1.54 -8.65 10.96
C ASP A 70 0.47 -9.76 11.07
N ARG A 71 0.91 -11.03 11.00
CA ARG A 71 0.07 -12.25 11.04
C ARG A 71 -1.10 -12.18 10.06
N ARG A 72 -0.89 -11.73 8.83
CA ARG A 72 -1.95 -11.64 7.80
C ARG A 72 -2.32 -13.03 7.29
N ASN A 73 -3.59 -13.30 6.99
CA ASN A 73 -3.98 -14.57 6.37
C ASN A 73 -3.58 -14.56 4.90
N LEU A 74 -2.61 -15.41 4.53
CA LEU A 74 -2.06 -15.52 3.18
C LEU A 74 -2.92 -16.44 2.31
N ALA A 75 -4.19 -16.05 2.11
CA ALA A 75 -5.13 -16.79 1.28
C ALA A 75 -4.55 -16.94 -0.13
N ASN A 76 -4.57 -18.16 -0.67
CA ASN A 76 -3.89 -18.48 -1.92
C ASN A 76 -4.73 -19.43 -2.77
N ASP A 77 -4.62 -19.26 -4.08
CA ASP A 77 -5.38 -20.02 -5.09
C ASP A 77 -5.01 -21.52 -5.10
N GLN A 78 -3.75 -21.83 -4.74
CA GLN A 78 -3.20 -23.19 -4.74
C GLN A 78 -3.60 -24.03 -3.50
N SER A 79 -4.52 -23.54 -2.65
CA SER A 79 -5.04 -24.22 -1.45
C SER A 79 -3.97 -24.69 -0.46
N VAL A 80 -2.83 -24.00 -0.43
CA VAL A 80 -1.66 -24.27 0.39
C VAL A 80 -1.94 -23.87 1.83
N GLN A 81 -1.50 -24.70 2.78
CA GLN A 81 -1.61 -24.40 4.21
C GLN A 81 -0.73 -23.19 4.57
N VAL A 82 -1.30 -22.25 5.33
CA VAL A 82 -0.57 -21.11 5.89
C VAL A 82 -0.22 -21.44 7.35
N GLU A 83 1.06 -21.50 7.66
CA GLU A 83 1.55 -21.67 9.03
C GLU A 83 1.36 -20.36 9.80
N CYS A 84 0.44 -20.34 10.76
CA CYS A 84 0.13 -19.15 11.54
C CYS A 84 0.53 -19.34 13.00
N THR A 85 1.52 -18.56 13.42
CA THR A 85 2.11 -18.59 14.77
C THR A 85 1.64 -17.40 15.60
N SER A 86 2.00 -17.37 16.88
CA SER A 86 1.71 -16.25 17.78
C SER A 86 2.30 -14.90 17.33
N SER A 87 3.33 -14.89 16.47
CA SER A 87 4.06 -13.65 16.10
C SER A 87 4.19 -13.40 14.58
N GLN A 88 3.87 -14.38 13.73
CA GLN A 88 3.99 -14.26 12.27
C GLN A 88 3.15 -15.32 11.54
N SER A 89 2.75 -15.05 10.31
CA SER A 89 2.19 -16.05 9.38
C SER A 89 3.17 -16.34 8.25
N ARG A 90 3.16 -17.56 7.72
CA ARG A 90 4.11 -18.03 6.71
C ARG A 90 3.44 -18.99 5.72
N LEU A 91 3.66 -18.74 4.45
CA LEU A 91 3.22 -19.54 3.32
C LEU A 91 4.46 -20.15 2.67
N VAL A 92 4.48 -21.46 2.48
CA VAL A 92 5.51 -22.15 1.69
C VAL A 92 4.83 -22.95 0.61
N TYR A 93 5.12 -22.61 -0.65
CA TYR A 93 4.64 -23.34 -1.81
C TYR A 93 5.81 -23.82 -2.66
N GLN A 94 5.72 -25.05 -3.16
CA GLN A 94 6.65 -25.64 -4.10
C GLN A 94 5.84 -26.16 -5.30
N ALA A 95 6.18 -25.70 -6.50
CA ALA A 95 5.57 -26.18 -7.73
C ALA A 95 6.03 -27.63 -8.01
N PRO A 96 5.15 -28.52 -8.49
CA PRO A 96 5.49 -29.91 -8.75
C PRO A 96 6.58 -30.06 -9.81
N ALA A 97 7.47 -31.04 -9.63
CA ALA A 97 8.51 -31.36 -10.60
C ALA A 97 7.89 -31.90 -11.90
N GLY A 98 8.29 -31.33 -13.04
CA GLY A 98 7.80 -31.72 -14.37
C GLY A 98 6.46 -31.11 -14.81
N GLY A 99 5.89 -30.16 -14.04
CA GLY A 99 4.67 -29.44 -14.43
C GLY A 99 4.88 -28.26 -15.39
N SER A 100 3.80 -27.81 -16.03
CA SER A 100 3.73 -26.50 -16.70
C SER A 100 3.78 -25.35 -15.68
N SER A 101 4.08 -24.13 -16.15
CA SER A 101 4.16 -22.94 -15.29
C SER A 101 2.88 -22.71 -14.49
N VAL A 102 3.01 -22.69 -13.16
CA VAL A 102 1.92 -22.48 -12.20
C VAL A 102 1.83 -21.00 -11.82
N THR A 103 0.61 -20.48 -11.71
CA THR A 103 0.36 -19.13 -11.19
C THR A 103 -0.07 -19.21 -9.73
N LEU A 104 0.81 -18.85 -8.80
CA LEU A 104 0.48 -18.70 -7.38
C LEU A 104 -0.01 -17.27 -7.12
N THR A 105 -1.32 -17.10 -6.97
CA THR A 105 -1.89 -15.85 -6.46
C THR A 105 -2.02 -15.92 -4.94
N VAL A 106 -1.44 -14.94 -4.24
CA VAL A 106 -1.54 -14.78 -2.77
C VAL A 106 -2.22 -13.45 -2.47
N THR A 107 -3.38 -13.51 -1.81
CA THR A 107 -4.21 -12.36 -1.44
C THR A 107 -4.26 -12.23 0.08
N PRO A 108 -3.40 -11.39 0.69
CA PRO A 108 -3.41 -11.18 2.13
C PRO A 108 -4.75 -10.60 2.62
N SER A 109 -5.30 -11.17 3.68
CA SER A 109 -6.58 -10.77 4.25
C SER A 109 -6.60 -10.92 5.78
N GLY A 110 -7.41 -10.13 6.48
CA GLY A 110 -7.66 -10.27 7.92
C GLY A 110 -6.42 -10.45 8.81
N THR A 111 -6.61 -11.09 9.96
CA THR A 111 -5.52 -11.68 10.74
C THR A 111 -5.66 -13.19 10.68
N CYS A 112 -4.56 -13.89 10.42
CA CYS A 112 -4.51 -15.34 10.52
C CYS A 112 -4.59 -15.75 11.99
N SER A 113 -5.79 -16.08 12.44
CA SER A 113 -5.99 -16.81 13.68
C SER A 113 -5.45 -18.22 13.51
N SER A 114 -4.62 -18.68 14.44
CA SER A 114 -4.13 -20.05 14.49
C SER A 114 -5.30 -20.99 14.78
N GLY A 115 -5.94 -21.49 13.71
CA GLY A 115 -7.10 -22.35 13.79
C GLY A 115 -6.73 -23.75 14.26
N GLY A 116 -6.86 -24.00 15.56
CA GLY A 116 -7.31 -25.31 16.01
C GLY A 116 -8.68 -25.57 15.37
N GLY A 117 -8.78 -26.61 14.54
CA GLY A 117 -9.85 -26.71 13.55
C GLY A 117 -11.19 -27.24 14.08
N GLY A 118 -12.21 -27.12 13.22
CA GLY A 118 -13.45 -27.90 13.28
C GLY A 118 -14.70 -27.13 13.70
N GLY A 119 -15.76 -27.19 12.88
CA GLY A 119 -17.10 -26.74 13.29
C GLY A 119 -17.94 -26.13 12.17
N ILE A 120 -18.66 -26.97 11.41
CA ILE A 120 -19.79 -26.52 10.58
C ILE A 120 -21.02 -26.27 11.47
N THR A 121 -21.70 -25.14 11.26
CA THR A 121 -23.13 -24.80 11.56
C THR A 121 -23.23 -23.25 11.57
N GLY A 122 -24.30 -22.60 11.16
CA GLY A 122 -25.59 -23.11 10.69
C GLY A 122 -26.75 -22.17 11.04
N GLY A 123 -26.81 -20.97 10.46
CA GLY A 123 -28.00 -20.08 10.45
C GLY A 123 -28.39 -19.38 11.77
N GLY A 124 -29.37 -18.47 11.67
CA GLY A 124 -30.26 -18.12 12.81
C GLY A 124 -30.08 -16.76 13.51
N SER A 125 -30.88 -15.78 13.06
CA SER A 125 -31.62 -14.75 13.82
C SER A 125 -31.43 -14.50 15.34
N SER A 126 -31.51 -13.19 15.68
CA SER A 126 -32.28 -12.58 16.81
C SER A 126 -31.85 -12.69 18.29
N GLY A 127 -32.17 -11.64 19.06
CA GLY A 127 -32.02 -11.51 20.54
C GLY A 127 -30.88 -10.54 20.93
N SER A 128 -31.05 -9.36 21.53
CA SER A 128 -31.82 -8.89 22.71
C SER A 128 -31.32 -9.43 24.06
N SER A 129 -30.70 -8.58 24.90
CA SER A 129 -31.06 -8.33 26.34
C SER A 129 -29.95 -7.66 27.18
N GLY A 130 -30.34 -6.69 28.03
CA GLY A 130 -29.68 -6.27 29.31
C GLY A 130 -28.25 -5.69 29.31
N GLY A 131 -27.83 -4.83 30.25
CA GLY A 131 -28.55 -4.10 31.32
C GLY A 131 -27.61 -3.58 32.44
N GLY A 132 -27.91 -2.40 33.02
CA GLY A 132 -27.28 -1.84 34.25
C GLY A 132 -25.92 -1.11 34.08
N GLY A 133 -25.53 -0.13 34.91
CA GLY A 133 -26.26 0.60 35.97
C GLY A 133 -25.34 1.49 36.87
N GLY A 134 -25.85 2.61 37.41
CA GLY A 134 -25.18 3.53 38.39
C GLY A 134 -24.06 4.44 37.83
N GLY A 135 -23.71 5.64 38.36
CA GLY A 135 -24.18 6.49 39.47
C GLY A 135 -23.01 7.33 40.06
N GLY A 136 -23.13 8.55 40.60
CA GLY A 136 -24.23 9.52 40.73
C GLY A 136 -23.89 10.70 41.70
N GLY A 137 -24.31 11.95 41.41
CA GLY A 137 -24.07 13.18 42.22
C GLY A 137 -22.99 14.13 41.65
N GLY A 138 -22.98 15.46 41.90
CA GLY A 138 -23.98 16.34 42.54
C GLY A 138 -23.41 17.72 42.96
N GLY A 139 -24.17 18.82 42.72
CA GLY A 139 -23.95 20.19 43.26
C GLY A 139 -22.81 21.04 42.62
N GLY A 140 -22.85 22.39 42.61
CA GLY A 140 -23.89 23.36 42.99
C GLY A 140 -23.36 24.82 43.13
N GLY A 141 -24.21 25.84 42.87
CA GLY A 141 -23.92 27.30 43.03
C GLY A 141 -23.11 27.93 41.87
N GLY A 142 -23.33 29.16 41.38
CA GLY A 142 -24.08 30.34 41.86
C GLY A 142 -23.12 31.52 42.12
N GLY A 143 -23.31 32.77 41.71
CA GLY A 143 -24.35 33.44 40.90
C GLY A 143 -24.07 34.96 40.79
N GLY A 144 -24.93 35.71 40.06
CA GLY A 144 -24.88 37.19 39.95
C GLY A 144 -23.86 37.73 38.92
N GLY A 145 -24.09 38.84 38.21
CA GLY A 145 -25.24 39.76 38.18
C GLY A 145 -24.79 41.22 38.08
N GLY A 146 -25.10 41.93 37.00
CA GLY A 146 -24.73 43.35 36.85
C GLY A 146 -24.80 43.88 35.41
N SER A 147 -25.89 44.57 35.07
CA SER A 147 -26.06 45.27 33.80
C SER A 147 -25.32 46.60 33.78
N SER A 148 -24.73 46.99 32.64
CA SER A 148 -24.70 48.37 32.13
C SER A 148 -24.11 48.45 30.71
N ALA A 149 -24.80 49.18 29.84
CA ALA A 149 -24.27 49.76 28.60
C ALA A 149 -24.45 51.28 28.71
N PRO A 150 -23.53 52.12 28.17
CA PRO A 150 -23.55 52.43 26.75
C PRO A 150 -22.15 52.59 26.09
N ALA A 151 -22.15 52.97 24.79
CA ALA A 151 -21.01 53.15 23.87
C ALA A 151 -20.33 54.55 24.01
N PRO A 152 -19.34 55.00 23.17
CA PRO A 152 -18.70 54.37 22.00
C PRO A 152 -17.16 54.53 21.85
N THR A 153 -16.60 53.95 20.78
CA THR A 153 -15.30 54.28 20.11
C THR A 153 -13.99 54.25 20.91
N SER A 154 -13.11 53.28 20.59
CA SER A 154 -11.75 53.51 20.05
C SER A 154 -11.03 52.19 19.73
N ALA A 155 -10.50 52.07 18.50
CA ALA A 155 -9.36 51.21 18.19
C ALA A 155 -8.07 51.95 18.65
N PRO A 156 -6.91 51.30 18.93
CA PRO A 156 -6.35 50.20 18.15
C PRO A 156 -5.54 49.12 18.94
N SER A 157 -4.76 48.34 18.19
CA SER A 157 -3.58 47.58 18.66
C SER A 157 -3.85 46.25 19.38
N THR A 158 -4.19 45.23 18.59
CA THR A 158 -3.92 43.83 18.97
C THR A 158 -2.42 43.64 19.24
N THR A 159 -2.06 43.22 20.45
CA THR A 159 -0.75 42.65 20.75
C THR A 159 -0.40 41.59 19.70
N PRO A 160 0.78 41.65 19.05
CA PRO A 160 1.18 40.61 18.11
C PRO A 160 1.16 39.25 18.82
N ALA A 161 0.42 38.29 18.27
CA ALA A 161 0.55 36.90 18.68
C ALA A 161 2.03 36.49 18.51
N PRO A 162 2.58 35.63 19.40
CA PRO A 162 3.95 35.17 19.26
C PRO A 162 4.15 34.60 17.85
N ALA A 163 5.20 35.07 17.17
CA ALA A 163 5.46 34.72 15.79
C ALA A 163 5.43 33.19 15.62
N PRO A 164 4.74 32.65 14.59
CA PRO A 164 4.79 31.22 14.31
C PRO A 164 6.25 30.78 14.22
N ALA A 165 6.57 29.66 14.88
CA ALA A 165 7.89 29.06 14.74
C ALA A 165 8.23 28.88 13.25
N PRO A 166 9.49 29.09 12.84
CA PRO A 166 9.87 28.96 11.44
C PRO A 166 9.40 27.60 10.91
N PRO A 167 8.78 27.54 9.72
CA PRO A 167 8.26 26.29 9.19
C PRO A 167 9.39 25.27 9.09
N PRO A 168 9.13 23.98 9.39
CA PRO A 168 10.15 22.95 9.25
C PRO A 168 10.68 22.97 7.81
N SER A 169 12.01 23.00 7.68
CA SER A 169 12.69 22.99 6.38
C SER A 169 12.18 21.82 5.55
N PRO A 170 11.85 22.00 4.25
CA PRO A 170 11.19 20.97 3.46
C PRO A 170 12.07 19.73 3.34
N ALA A 171 11.69 18.68 4.06
CA ALA A 171 12.19 17.34 3.80
C ALA A 171 11.83 16.94 2.36
N PRO A 172 12.62 16.08 1.69
CA PRO A 172 12.24 15.56 0.37
C PRO A 172 10.87 14.88 0.49
N ILE A 173 9.88 15.42 -0.24
CA ILE A 173 8.49 14.98 -0.16
C ILE A 173 8.36 13.65 -0.92
N SER A 174 8.71 12.57 -0.21
CA SER A 174 8.44 11.21 -0.66
C SER A 174 6.94 10.94 -0.60
N PHE A 175 6.31 10.84 -1.76
CA PHE A 175 4.91 10.44 -1.87
C PHE A 175 4.75 8.95 -1.53
N THR A 176 4.64 8.64 -0.24
CA THR A 176 4.58 7.25 0.29
C THR A 176 3.17 6.67 0.38
N ARG A 177 2.13 7.38 -0.07
CA ARG A 177 0.73 6.90 -0.05
C ARG A 177 -0.03 7.25 -1.32
N ASP A 178 -1.03 6.42 -1.65
CA ASP A 178 -2.00 6.72 -2.70
C ASP A 178 -2.81 8.00 -2.38
N LEU A 179 -2.87 8.94 -3.33
CA LEU A 179 -3.71 10.14 -3.20
C LEU A 179 -5.00 9.98 -4.02
N ALA A 180 -6.13 10.23 -3.37
CA ALA A 180 -7.47 10.03 -3.93
C ALA A 180 -8.41 11.18 -3.55
N LEU A 181 -9.62 11.17 -4.10
CA LEU A 181 -10.65 12.16 -3.78
C LEU A 181 -10.88 12.21 -2.25
N GLY A 182 -10.71 13.39 -1.66
CA GLY A 182 -10.82 13.61 -0.21
C GLY A 182 -9.50 13.52 0.57
N SER A 183 -8.38 13.11 -0.04
CA SER A 183 -7.06 13.20 0.59
C SER A 183 -6.69 14.65 0.92
N THR A 184 -6.07 14.88 2.07
CA THR A 184 -5.48 16.16 2.49
C THR A 184 -4.04 15.98 2.96
N GLY A 185 -3.21 17.01 2.78
CA GLY A 185 -1.84 17.04 3.31
C GLY A 185 -0.85 17.82 2.43
N ASP A 186 0.38 17.94 2.91
CA ASP A 186 1.49 18.61 2.20
C ASP A 186 1.93 17.86 0.93
N ASP A 187 1.66 16.56 0.86
CA ASP A 187 1.82 15.75 -0.35
C ASP A 187 0.75 16.08 -1.41
N VAL A 188 -0.51 16.24 -1.02
CA VAL A 188 -1.57 16.74 -1.92
C VAL A 188 -1.22 18.14 -2.43
N ARG A 189 -0.63 18.97 -1.57
CA ARG A 189 -0.13 20.29 -1.93
C ARG A 189 1.01 20.21 -2.96
N ALA A 190 2.03 19.38 -2.70
CA ALA A 190 3.15 19.17 -3.63
C ALA A 190 2.70 18.59 -4.98
N LEU A 191 1.72 17.68 -4.98
CA LEU A 191 1.08 17.18 -6.19
C LEU A 191 0.41 18.31 -6.98
N GLN A 192 -0.37 19.17 -6.31
CA GLN A 192 -1.04 20.30 -6.95
C GLN A 192 -0.04 21.31 -7.52
N GLU A 193 1.03 21.62 -6.78
CA GLU A 193 2.14 22.48 -7.22
C GLU A 193 2.86 21.89 -8.45
N PHE A 194 3.11 20.57 -8.47
CA PHE A 194 3.66 19.91 -9.66
C PHE A 194 2.72 19.95 -10.86
N LEU A 195 1.44 19.59 -10.67
CA LEU A 195 0.45 19.56 -11.75
C LEU A 195 0.20 20.97 -12.32
N ALA A 196 0.31 22.02 -11.49
CA ALA A 196 0.18 23.41 -11.89
C ALA A 196 1.32 23.91 -12.79
N LYS A 197 2.47 23.20 -12.86
CA LYS A 197 3.54 23.50 -13.83
C LYS A 197 3.09 23.33 -15.29
N ASP A 198 2.07 22.51 -15.55
CA ASP A 198 1.50 22.29 -16.88
C ASP A 198 0.05 22.75 -16.92
N SER A 199 -0.17 23.95 -17.46
CA SER A 199 -1.50 24.56 -17.59
C SER A 199 -2.46 23.78 -18.48
N ALA A 200 -1.99 22.89 -19.37
CA ALA A 200 -2.87 22.00 -20.13
C ALA A 200 -3.39 20.82 -19.29
N ILE A 201 -2.64 20.43 -18.26
CA ILE A 201 -3.05 19.40 -17.28
C ILE A 201 -3.92 20.04 -16.19
N TYR A 202 -3.42 21.08 -15.52
CA TYR A 202 -4.09 21.73 -14.39
C TYR A 202 -4.31 23.24 -14.61
N PRO A 203 -5.24 23.64 -15.50
CA PRO A 203 -5.54 25.04 -15.79
C PRO A 203 -6.10 25.81 -14.59
N GLU A 204 -6.68 25.11 -13.62
CA GLU A 204 -7.18 25.70 -12.37
C GLU A 204 -6.03 26.21 -11.49
N GLY A 205 -4.86 25.56 -11.51
CA GLY A 205 -3.69 25.92 -10.70
C GLY A 205 -3.88 25.91 -9.17
N ILE A 206 -5.03 25.46 -8.66
CA ILE A 206 -5.40 25.61 -7.25
C ILE A 206 -4.57 24.67 -6.35
N VAL A 207 -3.66 25.26 -5.59
CA VAL A 207 -2.91 24.60 -4.52
C VAL A 207 -3.62 24.85 -3.19
N SER A 208 -4.48 23.90 -2.80
CA SER A 208 -5.28 23.97 -1.57
C SER A 208 -4.83 22.97 -0.50
N GLY A 209 -4.00 21.99 -0.84
CA GLY A 209 -3.70 20.83 0.01
C GLY A 209 -4.89 19.86 0.17
N TYR A 210 -6.00 20.06 -0.56
CA TYR A 210 -7.18 19.18 -0.58
C TYR A 210 -7.43 18.59 -1.97
N TYR A 211 -7.51 17.26 -2.05
CA TYR A 211 -7.67 16.53 -3.30
C TYR A 211 -9.15 16.52 -3.72
N GLY A 212 -9.56 17.61 -4.38
CA GLY A 212 -10.91 17.79 -4.89
C GLY A 212 -11.18 17.17 -6.25
N SER A 213 -12.39 17.41 -6.77
CA SER A 213 -12.82 17.01 -8.11
C SER A 213 -11.93 17.58 -9.22
N LEU A 214 -11.44 18.81 -9.02
CA LEU A 214 -10.52 19.51 -9.92
C LEU A 214 -9.13 18.83 -9.97
N THR A 215 -8.53 18.55 -8.80
CA THR A 215 -7.25 17.82 -8.71
C THR A 215 -7.38 16.42 -9.29
N ARG A 216 -8.50 15.72 -9.06
CA ARG A 216 -8.82 14.44 -9.73
C ARG A 216 -8.90 14.57 -11.25
N ALA A 217 -9.43 15.66 -11.80
CA ALA A 217 -9.49 15.89 -13.23
C ALA A 217 -8.08 16.14 -13.81
N ALA A 218 -7.24 16.93 -13.13
CA ALA A 218 -5.85 17.14 -13.49
C ALA A 218 -5.03 15.84 -13.48
N VAL A 219 -5.16 15.02 -12.43
CA VAL A 219 -4.48 13.70 -12.37
C VAL A 219 -4.91 12.78 -13.51
N ARG A 220 -6.19 12.79 -13.93
CA ARG A 220 -6.63 12.01 -15.10
C ARG A 220 -6.00 12.50 -16.41
N ARG A 221 -5.84 13.82 -16.59
CA ARG A 221 -5.13 14.41 -17.74
C ARG A 221 -3.65 14.08 -17.73
N PHE A 222 -3.00 14.13 -16.56
CA PHE A 222 -1.62 13.69 -16.38
C PHE A 222 -1.47 12.21 -16.76
N GLN A 223 -2.33 11.35 -16.22
CA GLN A 223 -2.36 9.92 -16.55
C GLN A 223 -2.54 9.69 -18.06
N ALA A 224 -3.48 10.40 -18.70
CA ALA A 224 -3.69 10.36 -20.14
C ALA A 224 -2.43 10.75 -20.94
N LYS A 225 -1.74 11.83 -20.54
CA LYS A 225 -0.53 12.34 -21.21
C LYS A 225 0.63 11.34 -21.18
N TYR A 226 0.76 10.55 -20.11
CA TYR A 226 1.83 9.57 -19.93
C TYR A 226 1.41 8.12 -20.17
N GLY A 227 0.24 7.87 -20.78
CA GLY A 227 -0.23 6.51 -21.11
C GLY A 227 -0.65 5.65 -19.91
N ILE A 228 -0.87 6.27 -18.76
CA ILE A 228 -1.29 5.61 -17.52
C ILE A 228 -2.83 5.52 -17.49
N ALA A 229 -3.37 4.46 -16.89
CA ALA A 229 -4.82 4.31 -16.69
C ALA A 229 -5.41 5.55 -15.98
N GLN A 230 -6.44 6.17 -16.58
CA GLN A 230 -7.02 7.45 -16.15
C GLN A 230 -7.98 7.31 -14.95
N VAL A 231 -7.54 6.60 -13.91
CA VAL A 231 -8.32 6.30 -12.71
C VAL A 231 -8.56 7.52 -11.82
N GLY A 232 -7.75 8.58 -11.96
CA GLY A 232 -7.87 9.81 -11.15
C GLY A 232 -7.51 9.64 -9.67
N ARG A 233 -6.88 8.52 -9.33
CA ARG A 233 -6.12 8.31 -8.10
C ARG A 233 -4.64 8.28 -8.46
N VAL A 234 -3.81 8.91 -7.64
CA VAL A 234 -2.36 8.88 -7.78
C VAL A 234 -1.86 7.64 -7.06
N GLY A 235 -1.81 6.51 -7.79
CA GLY A 235 -1.24 5.25 -7.30
C GLY A 235 0.20 5.03 -7.76
N PRO A 236 0.83 3.87 -7.46
CA PRO A 236 2.27 3.64 -7.62
C PRO A 236 2.85 4.00 -8.99
N LEU A 237 2.14 3.67 -10.08
CA LEU A 237 2.57 4.03 -11.45
C LEU A 237 2.56 5.55 -11.71
N THR A 238 1.59 6.26 -11.13
CA THR A 238 1.49 7.73 -11.25
C THR A 238 2.54 8.40 -10.36
N LEU A 239 2.79 7.84 -9.17
CA LEU A 239 3.84 8.28 -8.24
C LEU A 239 5.24 8.10 -8.82
N ALA A 240 5.55 6.94 -9.38
CA ALA A 240 6.82 6.69 -10.06
C ALA A 240 7.08 7.71 -11.18
N LYS A 241 6.06 8.02 -11.99
CA LYS A 241 6.19 9.02 -13.07
C LYS A 241 6.32 10.45 -12.53
N LEU A 242 5.60 10.81 -11.47
CA LEU A 242 5.76 12.11 -10.79
C LEU A 242 7.18 12.26 -10.23
N GLN A 243 7.69 11.25 -9.53
CA GLN A 243 9.03 11.25 -8.95
C GLN A 243 10.12 11.33 -10.03
N GLU A 244 9.98 10.59 -11.14
CA GLU A 244 10.88 10.68 -12.29
C GLU A 244 10.94 12.09 -12.89
N LEU A 245 9.79 12.77 -13.00
CA LEU A 245 9.69 14.14 -13.53
C LEU A 245 10.06 15.23 -12.51
N MET A 246 10.14 14.90 -11.22
CA MET A 246 10.63 15.78 -10.15
C MET A 246 12.14 15.61 -9.90
N ALA A 247 12.74 14.55 -10.43
CA ALA A 247 14.19 14.28 -10.39
C ALA A 247 14.93 14.78 -11.65
N GLN A 248 14.22 15.44 -12.58
CA GLN A 248 14.73 16.11 -13.78
C GLN A 248 14.66 17.64 -13.62
#